data_AF-A0A3E2U8D6-F1
#
_entry.id   AF-A0A3E2U8D6-F1
#
_cell.length_a   1.000
_cell.length_b   1.000
_cell.length_c   1.000
_cell.angle_alpha   90.00
_cell.angle_beta   90.00
_cell.angle_gamma   90.00
#
_symmetry.space_group_name_H-M   'P 1'
#
loop_
_entity.id
_entity.type
_entity.pdbx_description
1 polymer ?
#
loop_
_entity_poly.entity_id
_entity_poly.type
_entity_poly.pdbx_seq_one_letter_code
_entity_poly.pdbx_strand_id
1 'polypeptide(L)'
;MMQYVRRCSFICGAVLSLLLLLCSCQIGVGTGQFVQPPDISPDDSSQGKTQLLSALNQEYFHRVQISNHFIQGSDSAAETVFLYLEQNSGGDINKAVELLAENPEDEYCRANCADAVLSRISPSSSETYWVSYSFLSADILEDGVLKEDAEFGPVAGKLIDHRNLLVSSDSYQPYDCQRSGFAVGVIGGQALVVAVFVS
;
A
#
# COMPACT_ATOMS: atom_id res chain seq x y z
N MET A 1 65.65 -13.59 39.08
CA MET A 1 65.93 -12.23 38.57
C MET A 1 65.12 -12.06 37.29
N MET A 2 64.23 -11.05 37.26
CA MET A 2 63.35 -10.62 36.14
C MET A 2 62.33 -11.68 35.65
N GLN A 3 61.02 -11.69 35.92
CA GLN A 3 59.96 -10.66 35.94
C GLN A 3 59.91 -9.74 34.70
N TYR A 4 58.68 -9.50 34.22
CA TYR A 4 58.26 -8.70 33.05
C TYR A 4 58.57 -9.40 31.71
N VAL A 5 57.60 -9.81 30.87
CA VAL A 5 56.41 -9.11 30.40
C VAL A 5 55.32 -10.15 30.14
N ARG A 6 54.46 -10.33 31.12
CA ARG A 6 53.23 -11.14 31.06
C ARG A 6 52.09 -10.13 30.84
N ARG A 7 51.25 -10.37 29.83
CA ARG A 7 49.86 -9.85 29.68
C ARG A 7 49.59 -8.43 29.15
N CYS A 8 50.27 -7.94 28.11
CA CYS A 8 49.85 -6.66 27.49
C CYS A 8 49.35 -6.71 26.03
N SER A 9 49.39 -7.86 25.33
CA SER A 9 49.06 -7.86 23.89
C SER A 9 47.78 -8.61 23.49
N PHE A 10 47.10 -9.28 24.43
CA PHE A 10 45.86 -10.02 24.10
C PHE A 10 44.57 -9.36 24.59
N ILE A 11 44.66 -8.37 25.49
CA ILE A 11 43.49 -7.64 26.02
C ILE A 11 43.17 -6.39 25.16
N CYS A 12 44.17 -5.80 24.49
CA CYS A 12 43.93 -4.64 23.61
C CYS A 12 43.11 -4.95 22.35
N GLY A 13 43.22 -6.16 21.79
CA GLY A 13 42.45 -6.53 20.59
C GLY A 13 40.96 -6.75 20.87
N ALA A 14 40.61 -7.32 22.02
CA ALA A 14 39.23 -7.61 22.38
C ALA A 14 38.43 -6.36 22.79
N VAL A 15 39.09 -5.35 23.39
CA VAL A 15 38.44 -4.11 23.83
C VAL A 15 38.12 -3.17 22.65
N LEU A 16 38.98 -3.14 21.62
CA LEU A 16 38.74 -2.35 20.40
C LEU A 16 37.57 -2.91 19.56
N SER A 17 37.41 -4.23 19.48
CA SER A 17 36.27 -4.84 18.80
C SER A 17 34.94 -4.65 19.56
N LEU A 18 34.96 -4.59 20.90
CA LEU A 18 33.76 -4.33 21.70
C LEU A 18 33.32 -2.85 21.65
N LEU A 19 34.28 -1.92 21.60
CA LEU A 19 34.01 -0.47 21.46
C LEU A 19 33.43 -0.11 20.09
N LEU A 20 33.88 -0.77 19.00
CA LEU A 20 33.31 -0.55 17.67
C LEU A 20 31.90 -1.15 17.52
N LEU A 21 31.61 -2.28 18.20
CA LEU A 21 30.26 -2.86 18.24
C LEU A 21 29.26 -2.01 19.04
N LEU A 22 29.72 -1.29 20.07
CA LEU A 22 28.89 -0.40 20.89
C LEU A 22 28.74 1.02 20.30
N CYS A 23 29.48 1.36 19.24
CA CYS A 23 29.43 2.66 18.56
C CYS A 23 28.45 2.70 17.36
N SER A 24 27.80 1.58 17.02
CA SER A 24 26.74 1.56 16.01
C SER A 24 25.37 2.01 16.55
N CYS A 25 25.31 2.53 17.79
CA CYS A 25 24.13 3.20 18.31
C CYS A 25 24.37 4.70 18.44
N GLN A 26 23.55 5.45 17.70
CA GLN A 26 23.27 6.89 17.81
C GLN A 26 24.21 7.86 17.07
N ILE A 27 23.98 8.01 15.76
CA ILE A 27 23.78 9.34 15.17
C ILE A 27 22.64 9.23 14.15
N GLY A 28 21.48 9.82 14.47
CA GLY A 28 20.30 9.78 13.62
C GLY A 28 19.03 10.35 14.27
N VAL A 29 19.13 11.59 14.76
CA VAL A 29 18.10 12.64 14.68
C VAL A 29 16.65 12.31 15.08
N GLY A 30 16.18 12.97 16.14
CA GLY A 30 14.88 13.62 16.13
C GLY A 30 13.69 12.79 16.60
N THR A 31 13.16 13.18 17.76
CA THR A 31 11.90 12.74 18.35
C THR A 31 10.73 12.77 17.37
N GLY A 32 10.24 11.59 17.01
CA GLY A 32 8.94 11.33 16.44
C GLY A 32 8.70 9.83 16.57
N GLN A 33 7.95 9.42 17.57
CA GLN A 33 7.58 8.03 17.80
C GLN A 33 6.72 7.57 16.62
N PHE A 34 7.36 7.03 15.58
CA PHE A 34 6.69 6.25 14.56
C PHE A 34 6.30 4.95 15.24
N VAL A 35 5.05 4.89 15.68
CA VAL A 35 4.36 3.63 15.94
C VAL A 35 4.46 2.86 14.62
N GLN A 36 5.13 1.71 14.65
CA GLN A 36 5.15 0.77 13.54
C GLN A 36 3.68 0.49 13.16
N PRO A 37 3.25 0.76 11.91
CA PRO A 37 1.95 0.32 11.43
C PRO A 37 1.87 -1.21 11.59
N PRO A 38 0.68 -1.79 11.78
CA PRO A 38 0.56 -3.24 11.84
C PRO A 38 1.20 -3.88 10.60
N ASP A 39 1.83 -5.03 10.83
CA ASP A 39 2.66 -5.75 9.88
C ASP A 39 1.97 -5.90 8.51
N ILE A 40 2.36 -5.05 7.55
CA ILE A 40 2.23 -5.35 6.13
C ILE A 40 3.31 -6.39 5.83
N SER A 41 2.89 -7.61 5.48
CA SER A 41 3.80 -8.70 5.14
C SER A 41 4.70 -8.29 3.96
N PRO A 42 6.04 -8.33 4.10
CA PRO A 42 6.97 -7.98 3.02
C PRO A 42 7.09 -9.07 1.93
N ASP A 43 6.46 -10.23 2.12
CA ASP A 43 6.25 -11.26 1.07
C ASP A 43 4.76 -11.27 0.69
N ASP A 44 4.31 -10.19 0.04
CA ASP A 44 3.05 -10.17 -0.69
C ASP A 44 3.14 -11.22 -1.81
N SER A 45 2.34 -12.29 -1.74
CA SER A 45 2.23 -13.23 -2.85
C SER A 45 1.78 -12.47 -4.11
N SER A 46 2.76 -12.10 -4.94
CA SER A 46 2.54 -11.44 -6.23
C SER A 46 1.58 -12.23 -7.12
N GLN A 47 1.45 -13.53 -6.89
CA GLN A 47 0.55 -14.40 -7.61
C GLN A 47 -0.92 -14.14 -7.25
N GLY A 48 -1.28 -13.96 -5.97
CA GLY A 48 -2.65 -13.59 -5.57
C GLY A 48 -3.09 -12.24 -6.17
N LYS A 49 -2.21 -11.23 -6.12
CA LYS A 49 -2.45 -9.93 -6.79
C LYS A 49 -2.54 -10.05 -8.31
N THR A 50 -1.76 -10.95 -8.92
CA THR A 50 -1.84 -11.24 -10.36
C THR A 50 -3.19 -11.87 -10.73
N GLN A 51 -3.71 -12.78 -9.89
CA GLN A 51 -5.03 -13.37 -10.10
C GLN A 51 -6.15 -12.34 -9.92
N LEU A 52 -6.04 -11.46 -8.92
CA LEU A 52 -6.97 -10.33 -8.77
C LEU A 52 -6.95 -9.39 -9.99
N LEU A 53 -5.76 -9.06 -10.52
CA LEU A 53 -5.63 -8.25 -11.74
C LEU A 53 -6.26 -8.95 -12.96
N SER A 54 -6.08 -10.27 -13.07
CA SER A 54 -6.71 -11.09 -14.11
C SER A 54 -8.24 -11.04 -14.02
N ALA A 55 -8.79 -11.24 -12.82
CA ALA A 55 -10.22 -11.14 -12.58
C ALA A 55 -10.77 -9.73 -12.85
N LEU A 56 -10.03 -8.68 -12.49
CA LEU A 56 -10.37 -7.30 -12.78
C LEU A 56 -10.48 -7.04 -14.28
N ASN A 57 -9.51 -7.53 -15.05
CA ASN A 57 -9.54 -7.44 -16.51
C ASN A 57 -10.70 -8.20 -17.14
N GLN A 58 -10.99 -9.41 -16.64
CA GLN A 58 -12.12 -10.20 -17.11
C GLN A 58 -13.45 -9.50 -16.84
N GLU A 59 -13.65 -8.96 -15.65
CA GLU A 59 -14.87 -8.26 -15.25
C GLU A 59 -15.05 -6.95 -16.04
N TYR A 60 -13.96 -6.19 -16.23
CA TYR A 60 -13.99 -4.97 -17.02
C TYR A 60 -14.34 -5.24 -18.49
N PHE A 61 -13.71 -6.26 -19.09
CA PHE A 61 -14.04 -6.69 -20.44
C PHE A 61 -15.51 -7.13 -20.58
N HIS A 62 -16.02 -7.87 -19.59
CA HIS A 62 -17.41 -8.30 -19.58
C HIS A 62 -18.40 -7.11 -19.60
N ARG A 63 -18.08 -6.03 -18.88
CA ARG A 63 -18.95 -4.85 -18.74
C ARG A 63 -18.83 -3.85 -19.90
N VAL A 64 -17.60 -3.55 -20.34
CA VAL A 64 -17.32 -2.44 -21.25
C VAL A 64 -17.04 -2.91 -22.68
N GLN A 65 -16.80 -4.22 -22.88
CA GLN A 65 -16.54 -4.84 -24.19
C GLN A 65 -15.36 -4.23 -24.97
N ILE A 66 -14.43 -3.58 -24.26
CA ILE A 66 -13.19 -3.03 -24.82
C ILE A 66 -11.99 -3.75 -24.22
N SER A 67 -10.97 -4.00 -25.03
CA SER A 67 -9.74 -4.71 -24.64
C SER A 67 -8.73 -3.84 -23.88
N ASN A 68 -9.16 -2.67 -23.39
CA ASN A 68 -8.33 -1.82 -22.54
C ASN A 68 -8.15 -2.55 -21.22
N HIS A 69 -6.93 -3.03 -21.00
CA HIS A 69 -6.62 -3.86 -19.87
C HIS A 69 -5.85 -3.07 -18.84
N PHE A 70 -6.17 -3.33 -17.58
CA PHE A 70 -5.35 -2.99 -16.46
C PHE A 70 -4.03 -3.75 -16.55
N ILE A 71 -2.92 -3.04 -16.43
CA ILE A 71 -1.59 -3.64 -16.29
C ILE A 71 -1.12 -3.48 -14.84
N GLN A 72 -0.17 -4.31 -14.43
CA GLN A 72 0.38 -4.21 -13.09
C GLN A 72 1.09 -2.86 -12.89
N GLY A 73 0.62 -2.11 -11.90
CA GLY A 73 1.21 -0.88 -11.43
C GLY A 73 2.12 -1.11 -10.22
N SER A 74 2.56 -0.01 -9.60
CA SER A 74 3.24 -0.07 -8.31
C SER A 74 2.21 -0.08 -7.19
N ASP A 75 2.38 -0.98 -6.23
CA ASP A 75 1.51 -1.05 -5.06
C ASP A 75 1.69 0.14 -4.10
N SER A 76 2.79 0.88 -4.20
CA SER A 76 3.14 2.01 -3.31
C SER A 76 2.04 3.07 -3.16
N ALA A 77 1.29 3.36 -4.24
CA ALA A 77 0.19 4.31 -4.18
C ALA A 77 -1.00 3.75 -3.38
N ALA A 78 -1.33 2.47 -3.59
CA ALA A 78 -2.37 1.79 -2.84
C ALA A 78 -1.98 1.60 -1.36
N GLU A 79 -0.71 1.29 -1.08
CA GLU A 79 -0.17 1.20 0.28
C GLU A 79 -0.25 2.56 0.99
N THR A 80 0.09 3.64 0.29
CA THR A 80 -0.02 5.00 0.83
C THR A 80 -1.47 5.35 1.18
N VAL A 81 -2.42 4.98 0.32
CA VAL A 81 -3.85 5.14 0.63
C VAL A 81 -4.23 4.29 1.83
N PHE A 82 -3.89 3.00 1.85
CA PHE A 82 -4.24 2.09 2.94
C PHE A 82 -3.73 2.62 4.30
N LEU A 83 -2.45 2.99 4.38
CA LEU A 83 -1.85 3.56 5.58
C LEU A 83 -2.52 4.87 6.00
N TYR A 84 -2.93 5.71 5.05
CA TYR A 84 -3.72 6.90 5.36
C TYR A 84 -5.06 6.55 6.00
N LEU A 85 -5.80 5.60 5.42
CA LEU A 85 -7.10 5.18 5.94
C LEU A 85 -6.98 4.60 7.34
N GLU A 86 -5.99 3.73 7.57
CA GLU A 86 -5.74 3.14 8.88
C GLU A 86 -5.47 4.21 9.94
N GLN A 87 -4.57 5.15 9.65
CA GLN A 87 -4.19 6.22 10.58
C GLN A 87 -5.34 7.19 10.87
N ASN A 88 -6.17 7.49 9.88
CA ASN A 88 -7.18 8.57 9.97
C ASN A 88 -8.58 8.06 10.30
N SER A 89 -8.84 6.76 10.13
CA SER A 89 -10.08 6.12 10.58
C SER A 89 -10.11 5.82 12.08
N GLY A 90 -8.93 5.76 12.74
CA GLY A 90 -8.83 5.31 14.12
C GLY A 90 -9.26 3.85 14.32
N GLY A 91 -9.10 3.02 13.27
CA GLY A 91 -9.52 1.63 13.27
C GLY A 91 -11.02 1.42 13.06
N ASP A 92 -11.78 2.42 12.59
CA ASP A 92 -13.19 2.28 12.24
C ASP A 92 -13.36 2.11 10.73
N ILE A 93 -13.83 0.94 10.30
CA ILE A 93 -13.99 0.65 8.88
C ILE A 93 -14.98 1.59 8.18
N ASN A 94 -16.03 2.05 8.86
CA ASN A 94 -17.01 2.94 8.24
C ASN A 94 -16.39 4.31 7.94
N LYS A 95 -15.54 4.81 8.86
CA LYS A 95 -14.78 6.04 8.63
C LYS A 95 -13.74 5.88 7.52
N ALA A 96 -13.09 4.72 7.44
CA ALA A 96 -12.17 4.44 6.33
C ALA A 96 -12.91 4.46 4.97
N VAL A 97 -14.11 3.87 4.90
CA VAL A 97 -14.94 3.91 3.69
C VAL A 97 -15.41 5.33 3.37
N GLU A 98 -15.80 6.12 4.39
CA GLU A 98 -16.21 7.51 4.21
C GLU A 98 -15.07 8.35 3.59
N LEU A 99 -13.82 8.14 4.01
CA LEU A 99 -12.64 8.79 3.42
C LEU A 99 -12.44 8.43 1.94
N LEU A 100 -12.85 7.23 1.52
CA LEU A 100 -12.77 6.80 0.12
C LEU A 100 -13.97 7.22 -0.72
N ALA A 101 -15.08 7.62 -0.10
CA ALA A 101 -16.30 8.03 -0.80
C ALA A 101 -16.11 9.35 -1.55
N GLU A 102 -16.90 9.54 -2.60
CA GLU A 102 -17.02 10.80 -3.34
C GLU A 102 -17.38 11.96 -2.38
N ASN A 103 -16.66 13.07 -2.50
CA ASN A 103 -16.95 14.29 -1.80
C ASN A 103 -17.94 15.14 -2.63
N PRO A 104 -19.20 15.29 -2.20
CA PRO A 104 -20.19 16.07 -2.93
C PRO A 104 -19.92 17.58 -2.91
N GLU A 105 -19.07 18.06 -2.01
CA GLU A 105 -18.68 19.48 -1.89
C GLU A 105 -17.45 19.82 -2.75
N ASP A 106 -16.73 18.83 -3.26
CA ASP A 106 -15.61 19.03 -4.19
C ASP A 106 -16.15 19.20 -5.62
N GLU A 107 -15.77 20.28 -6.30
CA GLU A 107 -16.23 20.59 -7.67
C GLU A 107 -15.91 19.46 -8.67
N TYR A 108 -14.82 18.73 -8.44
CA TYR A 108 -14.37 17.63 -9.28
C TYR A 108 -14.88 16.27 -8.79
N CYS A 109 -15.75 16.24 -7.77
CA CYS A 109 -16.30 15.02 -7.17
C CYS A 109 -15.19 14.03 -6.77
N ARG A 110 -14.07 14.56 -6.24
CA ARG A 110 -12.95 13.72 -5.79
C ARG A 110 -13.29 13.01 -4.49
N ALA A 111 -12.58 11.93 -4.19
CA ALA A 111 -12.72 11.23 -2.91
C ALA A 111 -12.39 12.17 -1.73
N ASN A 112 -13.06 11.98 -0.58
CA ASN A 112 -12.83 12.78 0.62
C ASN A 112 -11.35 12.80 1.07
N CYS A 113 -10.60 11.73 0.78
CA CYS A 113 -9.18 11.61 1.11
C CYS A 113 -8.22 12.30 0.12
N ALA A 114 -8.71 12.81 -1.01
CA ALA A 114 -7.90 13.18 -2.17
C ALA A 114 -6.72 14.09 -1.79
N ASP A 115 -6.98 15.28 -1.25
CA ASP A 115 -5.91 16.25 -0.99
C ASP A 115 -4.83 15.72 -0.03
N ALA A 116 -5.22 14.96 0.99
CA ALA A 116 -4.30 14.38 1.96
C ALA A 116 -3.50 13.20 1.39
N VAL A 117 -4.08 12.40 0.49
CA VAL A 117 -3.38 11.30 -0.18
C VAL A 117 -2.43 11.85 -1.25
N LEU A 118 -2.89 12.81 -2.05
CA LEU A 118 -2.12 13.43 -3.13
C LEU A 118 -0.84 14.09 -2.62
N SER A 119 -0.88 14.71 -1.43
CA SER A 119 0.32 15.30 -0.81
C SER A 119 1.38 14.26 -0.42
N ARG A 120 1.03 12.96 -0.40
CA ARG A 120 1.95 11.86 -0.09
C ARG A 120 2.43 11.14 -1.34
N ILE A 121 1.53 10.87 -2.29
CA ILE A 121 1.88 10.14 -3.52
C ILE A 121 2.56 11.01 -4.58
N SER A 122 2.40 12.35 -4.52
CA SER A 122 3.05 13.32 -5.43
C SER A 122 2.90 12.96 -6.92
N PRO A 123 1.68 12.94 -7.47
CA PRO A 123 1.42 12.49 -8.84
C PRO A 123 2.05 13.42 -9.89
N SER A 124 2.37 12.89 -11.07
CA SER A 124 2.69 13.72 -12.23
C SER A 124 1.44 14.49 -12.69
N SER A 125 1.63 15.69 -13.24
CA SER A 125 0.51 16.44 -13.85
C SER A 125 -0.11 15.75 -15.06
N SER A 126 0.59 14.76 -15.64
CA SER A 126 0.11 13.94 -16.76
C SER A 126 -0.69 12.71 -16.34
N GLU A 127 -0.82 12.42 -15.04
CA GLU A 127 -1.40 11.18 -14.54
C GLU A 127 -2.75 11.42 -13.85
N THR A 128 -3.75 10.62 -14.21
CA THR A 128 -5.05 10.58 -13.54
C THR A 128 -5.06 9.43 -12.55
N TYR A 129 -5.39 9.71 -11.30
CA TYR A 129 -5.47 8.70 -10.24
C TYR A 129 -6.92 8.46 -9.83
N TRP A 130 -7.28 7.19 -9.73
CA TRP A 130 -8.52 6.72 -9.13
C TRP A 130 -8.21 5.83 -7.94
N VAL A 131 -9.07 5.86 -6.93
CA VAL A 131 -9.00 4.97 -5.77
C VAL A 131 -10.26 4.11 -5.72
N SER A 132 -10.13 2.88 -5.25
CA SER A 132 -11.26 1.99 -5.01
C SER A 132 -10.96 1.01 -3.88
N TYR A 133 -11.99 0.30 -3.44
CA TYR A 133 -11.85 -0.74 -2.43
C TYR A 133 -12.87 -1.86 -2.60
N SER A 134 -12.51 -3.04 -2.10
CA SER A 134 -13.44 -4.14 -1.89
C SER A 134 -13.15 -4.81 -0.56
N PHE A 135 -14.20 -5.16 0.16
CA PHE A 135 -14.08 -6.04 1.30
C PHE A 135 -13.67 -7.45 0.86
N LEU A 136 -12.92 -8.12 1.71
CA LEU A 136 -12.46 -9.49 1.50
C LEU A 136 -13.12 -10.40 2.54
N SER A 137 -13.58 -11.55 2.06
CA SER A 137 -14.00 -12.65 2.93
C SER A 137 -12.77 -13.34 3.52
N ALA A 138 -12.93 -13.99 4.68
CA ALA A 138 -11.82 -14.63 5.39
C ALA A 138 -11.15 -15.76 4.58
N ASP A 139 -11.87 -16.39 3.68
CA ASP A 139 -11.41 -17.48 2.81
C ASP A 139 -10.57 -17.01 1.61
N ILE A 140 -10.53 -15.70 1.35
CA ILE A 140 -9.70 -15.09 0.29
C ILE A 140 -8.27 -14.81 0.77
N LEU A 141 -8.05 -14.83 2.09
CA LEU A 141 -6.76 -14.57 2.70
C LEU A 141 -6.12 -15.84 3.29
N GLU A 142 -4.81 -15.95 3.14
CA GLU A 142 -3.97 -16.93 3.83
C GLU A 142 -2.78 -16.17 4.41
N ASP A 143 -2.60 -16.23 5.73
CA ASP A 143 -1.56 -15.47 6.44
C ASP A 143 -1.51 -13.96 6.13
N GLY A 144 -2.68 -13.37 5.85
CA GLY A 144 -2.82 -11.93 5.56
C GLY A 144 -2.57 -11.54 4.10
N VAL A 145 -2.21 -12.49 3.23
CA VAL A 145 -2.03 -12.25 1.79
C VAL A 145 -3.17 -12.87 0.97
N LEU A 146 -3.35 -12.38 -0.26
CA LEU A 146 -4.34 -12.93 -1.19
C LEU A 146 -3.98 -14.35 -1.59
N LYS A 147 -4.93 -15.28 -1.42
CA LYS A 147 -4.78 -16.67 -1.88
C LYS A 147 -4.79 -16.76 -3.39
N GLU A 148 -3.96 -17.63 -3.94
CA GLU A 148 -3.80 -17.78 -5.39
C GLU A 148 -5.01 -18.48 -6.04
N ASP A 149 -5.76 -19.26 -5.28
CA ASP A 149 -6.92 -20.05 -5.73
C ASP A 149 -8.28 -19.44 -5.32
N ALA A 150 -8.27 -18.20 -4.81
CA ALA A 150 -9.50 -17.51 -4.40
C ALA A 150 -10.36 -17.03 -5.59
N GLU A 151 -11.67 -16.93 -5.36
CA GLU A 151 -12.61 -16.38 -6.34
C GLU A 151 -12.60 -14.85 -6.33
N PHE A 152 -11.74 -14.24 -7.16
CA PHE A 152 -11.61 -12.78 -7.22
C PHE A 152 -12.69 -12.06 -8.04
N GLY A 153 -13.56 -12.76 -8.76
CA GLY A 153 -14.60 -12.14 -9.60
C GLY A 153 -15.48 -11.12 -8.86
N PRO A 154 -16.08 -11.48 -7.71
CA PRO A 154 -16.85 -10.53 -6.90
C PRO A 154 -16.03 -9.34 -6.38
N VAL A 155 -14.76 -9.58 -5.99
CA VAL A 155 -13.85 -8.53 -5.51
C VAL A 155 -13.54 -7.53 -6.64
N ALA A 156 -13.21 -8.04 -7.82
CA ALA A 156 -12.99 -7.27 -9.03
C ALA A 156 -14.20 -6.41 -9.41
N GLY A 157 -15.41 -6.99 -9.37
CA GLY A 157 -16.66 -6.27 -9.62
C GLY A 157 -16.84 -5.08 -8.67
N LYS A 158 -16.54 -5.25 -7.38
CA LYS A 158 -16.60 -4.17 -6.39
C LYS A 158 -15.51 -3.12 -6.58
N LEU A 159 -14.32 -3.52 -6.98
CA LEU A 159 -13.27 -2.56 -7.34
C LEU A 159 -13.67 -1.67 -8.52
N ILE A 160 -14.42 -2.18 -9.49
CA ILE A 160 -14.95 -1.37 -10.60
C ILE A 160 -16.07 -0.44 -10.10
N ASP A 161 -16.99 -0.96 -9.27
CA ASP A 161 -18.15 -0.20 -8.76
C ASP A 161 -17.75 0.98 -7.85
N HIS A 162 -16.68 0.84 -7.05
CA HIS A 162 -16.30 1.81 -6.02
C HIS A 162 -15.16 2.75 -6.43
N ARG A 163 -14.93 2.92 -7.73
CA ARG A 163 -13.90 3.83 -8.22
C ARG A 163 -14.29 5.30 -8.02
N ASN A 164 -13.49 6.02 -7.22
CA ASN A 164 -13.61 7.45 -7.00
C ASN A 164 -12.34 8.17 -7.46
N LEU A 165 -12.48 9.42 -7.92
CA LEU A 165 -11.37 10.21 -8.47
C LEU A 165 -10.47 10.73 -7.33
N LEU A 166 -9.15 10.60 -7.46
CA LEU A 166 -8.19 11.31 -6.60
C LEU A 166 -7.71 12.59 -7.27
N VAL A 167 -7.30 12.52 -8.54
CA VAL A 167 -6.91 13.68 -9.35
C VAL A 167 -7.12 13.36 -10.82
N SER A 168 -7.59 14.35 -11.59
CA SER A 168 -7.69 14.26 -13.05
C SER A 168 -6.51 14.98 -13.69
N SER A 169 -5.93 14.38 -14.72
CA SER A 169 -4.93 15.01 -15.56
C SER A 169 -5.56 15.70 -16.76
N ASP A 170 -4.97 16.82 -17.18
CA ASP A 170 -5.30 17.50 -18.44
C ASP A 170 -5.03 16.62 -19.68
N SER A 171 -4.18 15.60 -19.56
CA SER A 171 -3.88 14.63 -20.63
C SER A 171 -4.69 13.34 -20.54
N TYR A 172 -5.71 13.27 -19.67
CA TYR A 172 -6.50 12.06 -19.46
C TYR A 172 -7.14 11.55 -20.77
N GLN A 173 -6.89 10.28 -21.07
CA GLN A 173 -7.62 9.56 -22.12
C GLN A 173 -8.46 8.44 -21.49
N PRO A 174 -9.80 8.46 -21.67
CA PRO A 174 -10.68 7.46 -21.06
C PRO A 174 -10.44 6.03 -21.53
N TYR A 175 -9.64 5.84 -22.58
CA TYR A 175 -9.35 4.55 -23.20
C TYR A 175 -7.90 4.09 -23.03
N ASP A 176 -7.08 4.76 -22.22
CA ASP A 176 -5.72 4.29 -21.96
C ASP A 176 -5.69 3.12 -20.95
N CYS A 177 -4.73 2.21 -21.14
CA CYS A 177 -4.50 1.12 -20.20
C CYS A 177 -4.09 1.69 -18.84
N GLN A 178 -4.81 1.32 -17.79
CA GLN A 178 -4.55 1.83 -16.45
C GLN A 178 -3.57 0.91 -15.71
N ARG A 179 -2.55 1.51 -15.11
CA ARG A 179 -1.67 0.81 -14.16
C ARG A 179 -2.41 0.63 -12.84
N SER A 180 -2.50 -0.59 -12.34
CA SER A 180 -3.24 -0.92 -11.11
C SER A 180 -2.29 -1.43 -10.03
N GLY A 181 -2.28 -0.76 -8.88
CA GLY A 181 -1.60 -1.22 -7.67
C GLY A 181 -2.61 -1.64 -6.61
N PHE A 182 -2.25 -2.61 -5.76
CA PHE A 182 -3.11 -3.17 -4.72
C PHE A 182 -2.42 -3.20 -3.36
N ALA A 183 -3.15 -2.79 -2.33
CA ALA A 183 -2.76 -2.97 -0.93
C ALA A 183 -3.85 -3.75 -0.19
N VAL A 184 -3.44 -4.74 0.59
CA VAL A 184 -4.34 -5.63 1.32
C VAL A 184 -4.03 -5.50 2.80
N GLY A 185 -5.08 -5.47 3.61
CA GLY A 185 -4.91 -5.39 5.05
C GLY A 185 -6.24 -5.42 5.78
N VAL A 186 -6.18 -5.11 7.08
CA VAL A 186 -7.33 -5.18 7.98
C VAL A 186 -7.50 -3.85 8.70
N ILE A 187 -8.69 -3.24 8.60
CA ILE A 187 -9.06 -2.04 9.36
C ILE A 187 -10.31 -2.36 10.17
N GLY A 188 -10.28 -2.15 11.49
CA GLY A 188 -11.43 -2.42 12.36
C GLY A 188 -11.90 -3.87 12.37
N GLY A 189 -10.99 -4.81 12.14
CA GLY A 189 -11.30 -6.25 12.01
C GLY A 189 -11.90 -6.66 10.66
N GLN A 190 -12.09 -5.72 9.74
CA GLN A 190 -12.55 -5.99 8.38
C GLN A 190 -11.36 -6.06 7.41
N ALA A 191 -11.18 -7.19 6.76
CA ALA A 191 -10.23 -7.35 5.67
C ALA A 191 -10.72 -6.62 4.41
N LEU A 192 -9.81 -5.93 3.73
CA LEU A 192 -10.09 -5.23 2.48
C LEU A 192 -8.87 -5.19 1.56
N VAL A 193 -9.15 -5.02 0.28
CA VAL A 193 -8.17 -4.59 -0.72
C VAL A 193 -8.49 -3.16 -1.13
N VAL A 194 -7.47 -2.31 -1.15
CA VAL A 194 -7.47 -0.98 -1.75
C VAL A 194 -6.78 -1.08 -3.10
N ALA A 195 -7.40 -0.52 -4.14
CA ALA A 195 -6.81 -0.41 -5.46
C ALA A 195 -6.60 1.05 -5.84
N VAL A 196 -5.48 1.34 -6.50
CA VAL A 196 -5.22 2.63 -7.14
C VAL A 196 -4.98 2.40 -8.63
N PHE A 197 -5.72 3.13 -9.46
CA PHE A 197 -5.63 3.08 -10.92
C PHE A 197 -5.00 4.37 -11.44
N VAL A 198 -3.96 4.24 -12.25
CA VAL A 198 -3.23 5.37 -12.82
C VAL A 198 -3.33 5.30 -14.34
N SER A 199 -3.82 6.39 -14.95
CA SER A 199 -3.95 6.56 -16.41
C SER A 199 -3.11 7.72 -16.88
#